data_AF-A0A4Q6AL36-F1
#
_entry.id   AF-A0A4Q6AL36-F1
#
_cell.length_a   1.000
_cell.length_b   1.000
_cell.length_c   1.000
_cell.angle_alpha   90.00
_cell.angle_beta   90.00
_cell.angle_gamma   90.00
#
_symmetry.space_group_name_H-M   'P 1'
#
loop_
_entity.id
_entity.type
_entity.pdbx_description
1 polymer ?
#
loop_
_entity_poly.entity_id
_entity_poly.type
_entity_poly.pdbx_seq_one_letter_code
_entity_poly.pdbx_strand_id
1 'polypeptide(L)'
;VTLVARNFITVADSRHPGYKVPFVLGWTGMRGVVSLAAALSIPEYVGTGVPFPQRNLILLITFVVILLTLVIQGLTLPYIIRRIKIPDQDNTLSESALDNLIKKEMAEQGLGYLRQNFSVQLKRQPVLQQIEKKWQGNDQFGDDVMMPEESKLVYRAVISKQREWLLEKNMSDVTLDEDVIRKYLYYLDLEEEKLGYV
;
A
#
# COMPACT_ATOMS: atom_id res chain seq x y z
N VAL A 1 0.41 -4.82 26.56
CA VAL A 1 1.36 -3.73 26.22
C VAL A 1 0.96 -2.99 24.94
N THR A 2 0.40 -3.67 23.93
CA THR A 2 -0.03 -3.08 22.65
C THR A 2 -1.16 -2.03 22.73
N LEU A 3 -2.11 -2.14 23.65
CA LEU A 3 -3.23 -1.19 23.75
C LEU A 3 -2.85 0.19 24.31
N VAL A 4 -1.86 0.25 25.21
CA VAL A 4 -1.45 1.51 25.89
C VAL A 4 -0.53 2.34 24.99
N ALA A 5 0.30 1.70 24.18
CA ALA A 5 1.27 2.38 23.30
C ALA A 5 0.63 3.10 22.10
N ARG A 6 -0.61 2.75 21.72
CA ARG A 6 -1.34 3.40 20.61
C ARG A 6 -1.60 4.89 20.87
N ASN A 7 -1.69 5.30 22.13
CA ASN A 7 -2.03 6.68 22.47
C ASN A 7 -0.87 7.67 22.31
N PHE A 8 0.37 7.17 22.15
CA PHE A 8 1.59 7.98 22.14
C PHE A 8 2.40 7.87 20.84
N ILE A 9 1.98 7.00 19.92
CA ILE A 9 2.64 6.80 18.63
C ILE A 9 1.59 6.94 17.53
N THR A 10 1.69 8.01 16.74
CA THR A 10 0.96 8.12 15.47
C THR A 10 1.50 7.05 14.53
N VAL A 11 0.84 5.90 14.48
CA VAL A 11 1.21 4.83 13.56
C VAL A 11 0.82 5.30 12.16
N ALA A 12 1.80 5.41 11.26
CA ALA A 12 1.61 5.84 9.86
C ALA A 12 0.80 4.84 9.02
N ASP A 13 0.38 3.71 9.60
CA ASP A 13 -0.44 2.74 8.91
C ASP A 13 -1.62 2.32 9.80
N SER A 14 -2.80 2.84 9.45
CA SER A 14 -4.07 2.52 10.11
C SER A 14 -4.68 1.21 9.59
N ARG A 15 -4.01 0.56 8.61
CA ARG A 15 -4.43 -0.75 8.07
C ARG A 15 -4.21 -1.80 9.14
N HIS A 16 -5.17 -1.94 10.05
CA HIS A 16 -5.20 -3.03 11.00
C HIS A 16 -5.31 -4.32 10.18
N PRO A 17 -4.24 -5.15 10.07
CA PRO A 17 -4.39 -6.44 9.44
C PRO A 17 -5.29 -7.20 10.42
N GLY A 18 -6.57 -7.34 10.08
CA GLY A 18 -7.58 -7.84 11.03
C GLY A 18 -7.14 -9.16 11.66
N TYR A 19 -7.81 -9.61 12.72
CA TYR A 19 -7.45 -10.82 13.50
C TYR A 19 -7.12 -12.07 12.66
N LYS A 20 -7.63 -12.13 11.42
CA LYS A 20 -7.33 -13.13 10.40
C LYS A 20 -5.83 -13.26 10.07
N VAL A 21 -5.11 -12.17 9.87
CA VAL A 21 -3.69 -12.20 9.42
C VAL A 21 -2.77 -12.71 10.54
N PRO A 22 -2.83 -12.19 11.79
CA PRO A 22 -2.07 -12.78 12.89
C PRO A 22 -2.45 -14.24 13.19
N PHE A 23 -3.73 -14.61 13.00
CA PHE A 23 -4.19 -15.98 13.17
C PHE A 23 -3.56 -16.94 12.14
N VAL A 24 -3.54 -16.56 10.86
CA VAL A 24 -2.87 -17.35 9.80
C VAL A 24 -1.37 -17.41 10.06
N LEU A 25 -0.72 -16.29 10.41
CA LEU A 25 0.71 -16.25 10.72
C LEU A 25 1.07 -17.19 11.90
N GLY A 26 0.26 -17.17 12.96
CA GLY A 26 0.42 -18.06 14.11
C GLY A 26 0.16 -19.53 13.75
N TRP A 27 -0.78 -19.79 12.82
CA TRP A 27 -1.07 -21.13 12.33
C TRP A 27 0.08 -21.73 11.50
N THR A 28 0.81 -20.89 10.77
CA THR A 28 1.94 -21.28 9.90
C THR A 28 3.31 -21.29 10.60
N GLY A 29 3.39 -20.98 11.90
CA GLY A 29 4.66 -20.81 12.62
C GLY A 29 5.61 -22.02 12.59
N MET A 30 6.88 -21.82 13.02
CA MET A 30 7.95 -22.82 12.99
C MET A 30 7.64 -24.05 13.86
N ARG A 31 7.25 -25.17 13.23
CA ARG A 31 6.92 -26.41 13.95
C ARG A 31 8.07 -27.41 13.91
N GLY A 32 8.18 -28.20 14.97
CA GLY A 32 9.06 -29.36 15.05
C GLY A 32 10.53 -29.08 15.40
N VAL A 33 11.08 -27.89 15.13
CA VAL A 33 12.49 -27.59 15.45
C VAL A 33 12.77 -27.67 16.95
N VAL A 34 11.91 -27.06 17.78
CA VAL A 34 12.07 -27.08 19.25
C VAL A 34 11.84 -28.50 19.81
N SER A 35 10.84 -29.22 19.31
CA SER A 35 10.54 -30.58 19.75
C SER A 35 11.66 -31.56 19.38
N LEU A 36 12.24 -31.42 18.19
CA LEU A 36 13.38 -32.23 17.74
C LEU A 36 14.63 -31.92 18.56
N ALA A 37 14.91 -30.65 18.81
CA ALA A 37 16.03 -30.24 19.67
C ALA A 37 15.89 -30.80 21.10
N ALA A 38 14.69 -30.74 21.68
CA ALA A 38 14.41 -31.32 23.00
C ALA A 38 14.61 -32.84 23.01
N ALA A 39 14.17 -33.53 21.95
CA ALA A 39 14.33 -34.99 21.84
C ALA A 39 15.81 -35.40 21.66
N LEU A 40 16.58 -34.63 20.90
CA LEU A 40 18.02 -34.84 20.72
C LEU A 40 18.84 -34.47 21.96
N SER A 41 18.34 -33.56 22.79
CA SER A 41 18.96 -33.18 24.06
C SER A 41 18.89 -34.28 25.13
N ILE A 42 18.18 -35.38 24.88
CA ILE A 42 18.12 -36.52 25.81
C ILE A 42 19.46 -37.25 25.80
N PRO A 43 20.17 -37.31 26.95
CA PRO A 43 21.48 -37.93 27.05
C PRO A 43 21.39 -39.44 26.80
N GLU A 44 22.44 -40.02 26.23
CA GLU A 44 22.50 -41.46 25.94
C GLU A 44 22.62 -42.30 27.21
N TYR A 45 23.21 -41.75 28.27
CA TYR A 45 23.43 -42.41 29.55
C TYR A 45 22.88 -41.57 30.70
N VAL A 46 22.29 -42.24 31.69
CA VAL A 46 21.94 -41.65 32.98
C VAL A 46 23.23 -41.52 33.80
N GLY A 47 23.33 -40.56 34.72
CA GLY A 47 24.56 -40.26 35.50
C GLY A 47 25.17 -41.43 36.29
N THR A 48 24.52 -42.60 36.32
CA THR A 48 24.99 -43.87 36.87
C THR A 48 25.63 -44.82 35.84
N GLY A 49 25.82 -44.39 34.58
CA GLY A 49 26.47 -45.16 33.51
C GLY A 49 25.55 -46.15 32.78
N VAL A 50 24.26 -46.23 33.14
CA VAL A 50 23.25 -47.04 32.44
C VAL A 50 22.66 -46.28 31.25
N PRO A 51 22.39 -46.94 30.11
CA PRO A 51 21.78 -46.30 28.95
C PRO A 51 20.37 -45.80 29.29
N PHE A 52 20.00 -44.64 28.74
CA PHE A 52 18.69 -44.04 28.99
C PHE A 52 17.59 -44.96 28.46
N PRO A 53 16.64 -45.38 29.32
CA PRO A 53 15.60 -46.32 28.91
C PRO A 53 14.72 -45.70 27.83
N GLN A 54 14.47 -46.46 26.76
CA GLN A 54 13.49 -46.11 25.71
C GLN A 54 13.79 -44.80 24.94
N ARG A 55 15.03 -44.30 24.93
CA ARG A 55 15.41 -43.10 24.15
C ARG A 55 14.98 -43.15 22.68
N ASN A 56 15.23 -44.28 22.01
CA ASN A 56 14.85 -44.48 20.60
C ASN A 56 13.34 -44.45 20.39
N LEU A 57 12.56 -44.89 21.38
CA LEU A 57 11.10 -44.83 21.35
C LEU A 57 10.62 -43.37 21.42
N ILE A 58 11.24 -42.56 22.28
CA ILE A 58 10.92 -41.12 22.40
C ILE A 58 11.28 -40.38 21.11
N LEU A 59 12.44 -40.66 20.52
CA LEU A 59 12.86 -40.11 19.23
C LEU A 59 11.88 -40.50 18.10
N LEU A 60 11.45 -41.76 18.06
CA LEU A 60 10.48 -42.25 17.08
C LEU A 60 9.13 -41.53 17.23
N ILE A 61 8.60 -41.44 18.46
CA ILE A 61 7.31 -40.78 18.73
C ILE A 61 7.40 -39.29 18.37
N THR A 62 8.46 -38.60 18.78
CA THR A 62 8.64 -37.17 18.46
C THR A 62 8.73 -36.94 16.96
N PHE A 63 9.46 -37.77 16.23
CA PHE A 63 9.53 -37.71 14.77
C PHE A 63 8.16 -37.95 14.10
N VAL A 64 7.44 -38.99 14.52
CA VAL A 64 6.10 -39.32 14.00
C VAL A 64 5.10 -38.18 14.28
N VAL A 65 5.13 -37.62 15.48
CA VAL A 65 4.28 -36.47 15.85
C VAL A 65 4.60 -35.25 14.99
N ILE A 66 5.88 -34.95 14.78
CA ILE A 66 6.29 -33.84 13.89
C ILE A 66 5.77 -34.08 12.47
N LEU A 67 6.01 -35.25 11.87
CA LEU A 67 5.52 -35.57 10.54
C LEU A 67 3.99 -35.44 10.43
N LEU A 68 3.27 -36.01 11.39
CA LEU A 68 1.81 -35.97 11.41
C LEU A 68 1.31 -34.51 11.47
N THR A 69 1.91 -33.69 12.34
CA THR A 69 1.53 -32.27 12.45
C THR A 69 1.82 -31.50 11.15
N LEU A 70 2.99 -31.72 10.53
CA LEU A 70 3.35 -31.10 9.26
C LEU A 70 2.39 -31.48 8.13
N VAL A 71 2.02 -32.76 8.02
CA VAL A 71 1.09 -33.24 6.99
C VAL A 71 -0.30 -32.63 7.19
N ILE A 72 -0.84 -32.73 8.41
CA ILE A 72 -2.16 -32.18 8.72
C ILE A 72 -2.17 -30.67 8.46
N GLN A 73 -1.20 -29.92 8.96
CA GLN A 73 -1.20 -28.46 8.83
C GLN A 73 -0.88 -27.98 7.42
N GLY A 74 0.03 -28.66 6.72
CA GLY A 74 0.33 -28.37 5.31
C GLY A 74 -0.91 -28.52 4.42
N LEU A 75 -1.73 -29.55 4.68
CA LEU A 75 -3.01 -29.76 3.98
C LEU A 75 -4.12 -28.83 4.48
N THR A 76 -4.09 -28.42 5.75
CA THR A 76 -5.12 -27.55 6.34
C THR A 76 -4.92 -26.08 5.95
N LEU A 77 -3.69 -25.64 5.67
CA LEU A 77 -3.37 -24.28 5.25
C LEU A 77 -4.15 -23.80 4.01
N PRO A 78 -4.14 -24.51 2.86
CA PRO A 78 -4.89 -24.07 1.68
C PRO A 78 -6.41 -24.03 1.95
N TYR A 79 -6.93 -24.91 2.80
CA TYR A 79 -8.34 -24.87 3.21
C TYR A 79 -8.65 -23.65 4.07
N ILE A 80 -7.79 -23.33 5.05
CA ILE A 80 -7.93 -22.14 5.89
C ILE A 80 -7.82 -20.86 5.06
N ILE A 81 -6.84 -20.75 4.17
CA ILE A 81 -6.67 -19.57 3.29
C ILE A 81 -7.89 -19.39 2.39
N ARG A 82 -8.47 -20.48 1.85
CA ARG A 82 -9.70 -20.38 1.04
C ARG A 82 -10.94 -20.00 1.86
N ARG A 83 -11.03 -20.42 3.12
CA ARG A 83 -12.17 -20.15 4.01
C ARG A 83 -12.11 -18.76 4.63
N ILE A 84 -10.93 -18.38 5.09
CA ILE A 84 -10.63 -17.03 5.52
C ILE A 84 -10.43 -16.27 4.21
N LYS A 85 -11.54 -15.76 3.63
CA LYS A 85 -11.45 -14.64 2.67
C LYS A 85 -10.74 -13.50 3.40
N ILE A 86 -9.41 -13.53 3.35
CA ILE A 86 -8.58 -12.37 3.57
C ILE A 86 -9.02 -11.49 2.42
N PRO A 87 -9.64 -10.32 2.68
CA PRO A 87 -9.88 -9.39 1.59
C PRO A 87 -8.54 -9.21 0.90
N ASP A 88 -8.49 -9.54 -0.39
CA ASP A 88 -7.33 -9.23 -1.20
C ASP A 88 -7.04 -7.75 -0.91
N GLN A 89 -5.87 -7.48 -0.33
CA GLN A 89 -5.38 -6.11 -0.27
C GLN A 89 -5.14 -5.60 -1.71
N ASP A 90 -5.11 -6.52 -2.68
CA ASP A 90 -5.24 -6.31 -4.11
C ASP A 90 -6.71 -6.26 -4.61
N ASN A 91 -7.62 -5.67 -3.82
CA ASN A 91 -8.74 -4.93 -4.41
C ASN A 91 -8.26 -3.60 -5.03
N THR A 92 -6.99 -3.57 -5.45
CA THR A 92 -6.48 -2.64 -6.43
C THR A 92 -7.31 -2.89 -7.70
N LEU A 93 -8.22 -1.96 -7.99
CA LEU A 93 -8.26 -1.45 -9.36
C LEU A 93 -6.82 -1.49 -9.86
N SER A 94 -6.51 -2.22 -10.94
CA SER A 94 -5.13 -2.32 -11.48
C SER A 94 -4.46 -0.97 -11.27
N GLU A 95 -3.25 -0.88 -10.69
CA GLU A 95 -2.64 0.42 -10.32
C GLU A 95 -2.83 1.48 -11.43
N SER A 96 -2.77 1.04 -12.68
CA SER A 96 -3.11 1.81 -13.89
C SER A 96 -4.53 2.42 -13.94
N ALA A 97 -5.57 1.67 -13.56
CA ALA A 97 -6.97 2.12 -13.49
C ALA A 97 -7.19 3.14 -12.36
N LEU A 98 -6.55 2.95 -11.19
CA LEU A 98 -6.61 3.94 -10.10
C LEU A 98 -5.87 5.22 -10.48
N ASP A 99 -4.68 5.10 -11.08
CA ASP A 99 -3.93 6.23 -11.64
C ASP A 99 -4.77 7.00 -12.68
N ASN A 100 -5.39 6.29 -13.62
CA ASN A 100 -6.24 6.92 -14.64
C ASN A 100 -7.46 7.62 -14.03
N LEU A 101 -8.07 7.04 -12.99
CA LEU A 101 -9.19 7.66 -12.29
C LEU A 101 -8.77 8.97 -11.62
N ILE A 102 -7.68 8.96 -10.86
CA ILE A 102 -7.17 10.15 -10.16
C ILE A 102 -6.71 11.22 -11.17
N LYS A 103 -5.98 10.83 -12.23
CA LYS A 103 -5.58 11.75 -13.31
C LYS A 103 -6.81 12.43 -13.92
N LYS A 104 -7.87 11.67 -14.20
CA LYS A 104 -9.09 12.18 -14.81
C LYS A 104 -9.85 13.12 -13.88
N GLU A 105 -10.09 12.73 -12.64
CA GLU A 105 -10.83 13.56 -11.68
C GLU A 105 -10.06 14.85 -11.35
N MET A 106 -8.74 14.78 -11.19
CA MET A 106 -7.90 15.97 -10.99
C MET A 106 -7.95 16.94 -12.18
N ALA A 107 -7.95 16.40 -13.41
CA ALA A 107 -8.13 17.19 -14.62
C ALA A 107 -9.51 17.87 -14.65
N GLU A 108 -10.58 17.15 -14.28
CA GLU A 108 -11.93 17.70 -14.19
C GLU A 108 -12.04 18.84 -13.15
N GLN A 109 -11.43 18.68 -11.98
CA GLN A 109 -11.40 19.73 -10.94
C GLN A 109 -10.60 20.96 -11.39
N GLY A 110 -9.44 20.75 -12.00
CA GLY A 110 -8.62 21.83 -12.53
C GLY A 110 -9.33 22.60 -13.65
N LEU A 111 -9.97 21.88 -14.58
CA LEU A 111 -10.79 22.46 -15.66
C LEU A 111 -12.00 23.23 -15.12
N GLY A 112 -12.70 22.65 -14.14
CA GLY A 112 -13.84 23.30 -13.49
C GLY A 112 -13.45 24.64 -12.88
N TYR A 113 -12.33 24.65 -12.12
CA TYR A 113 -11.81 25.86 -11.51
C TYR A 113 -11.34 26.90 -12.54
N LEU A 114 -10.63 26.47 -13.58
CA LEU A 114 -10.16 27.34 -14.67
C LEU A 114 -11.33 28.00 -15.40
N ARG A 115 -12.37 27.24 -15.76
CA ARG A 115 -13.55 27.74 -16.46
C ARG A 115 -14.38 28.68 -15.61
N GLN A 116 -14.49 28.41 -14.31
CA GLN A 116 -15.32 29.23 -13.42
C GLN A 116 -14.66 30.57 -13.07
N ASN A 117 -13.35 30.55 -12.74
CA ASN A 117 -12.66 31.73 -12.21
C ASN A 117 -11.88 32.52 -13.26
N PHE A 118 -11.49 31.88 -14.38
CA PHE A 118 -10.60 32.48 -15.39
C PHE A 118 -11.15 32.38 -16.82
N SER A 119 -12.48 32.34 -16.99
CA SER A 119 -13.13 32.24 -18.31
C SER A 119 -12.72 33.32 -19.31
N VAL A 120 -12.40 34.53 -18.84
CA VAL A 120 -11.97 35.65 -19.68
C VAL A 120 -10.54 35.45 -20.17
N GLN A 121 -9.63 35.06 -19.27
CA GLN A 121 -8.23 34.78 -19.55
C GLN A 121 -8.11 33.55 -20.47
N LEU A 122 -8.94 32.52 -20.24
CA LEU A 122 -9.02 31.33 -21.08
C LEU A 122 -9.37 31.67 -22.54
N LYS A 123 -10.27 32.63 -22.77
CA LYS A 123 -10.61 33.07 -24.14
C LYS A 123 -9.51 33.90 -24.80
N ARG A 124 -8.72 34.63 -24.00
CA ARG A 124 -7.70 35.56 -24.50
C ARG A 124 -6.35 34.89 -24.74
N GLN A 125 -5.97 33.94 -23.90
CA GLN A 125 -4.61 33.38 -23.91
C GLN A 125 -4.61 32.00 -24.59
N PRO A 126 -3.87 31.84 -25.70
CA PRO A 126 -3.83 30.56 -26.43
C PRO A 126 -3.21 29.43 -25.59
N VAL A 127 -2.28 29.75 -24.69
CA VAL A 127 -1.64 28.79 -23.78
C VAL A 127 -2.65 28.13 -22.84
N LEU A 128 -3.60 28.90 -22.28
CA LEU A 128 -4.63 28.35 -21.39
C LEU A 128 -5.62 27.45 -22.14
N GLN A 129 -5.92 27.75 -23.42
CA GLN A 129 -6.76 26.88 -24.26
C GLN A 129 -6.06 25.57 -24.60
N GLN A 130 -4.74 25.59 -24.75
CA GLN A 130 -3.95 24.37 -24.96
C GLN A 130 -3.96 23.48 -23.71
N ILE A 131 -3.80 24.08 -22.53
CA ILE A 131 -3.91 23.37 -21.25
C ILE A 131 -5.30 22.77 -21.07
N GLU A 132 -6.35 23.52 -21.42
CA GLU A 132 -7.72 22.99 -21.42
C GLU A 132 -7.84 21.76 -22.33
N LYS A 133 -7.30 21.81 -23.55
CA LYS A 133 -7.30 20.67 -24.48
C LYS A 133 -6.47 19.48 -23.98
N LYS A 134 -5.33 19.72 -23.31
CA LYS A 134 -4.49 18.69 -22.67
C LYS A 134 -5.32 17.89 -21.67
N TRP A 135 -6.02 18.58 -20.78
CA TRP A 135 -6.85 17.96 -19.75
C TRP A 135 -8.15 17.34 -20.27
N GLN A 136 -8.59 17.66 -21.48
CA GLN A 136 -9.73 17.02 -22.14
C GLN A 136 -9.40 15.67 -22.83
N GLY A 137 -8.14 15.25 -22.86
CA GLY A 137 -7.76 13.91 -23.35
C GLY A 137 -6.84 13.87 -24.57
N ASN A 138 -6.22 14.99 -24.97
CA ASN A 138 -5.19 14.99 -26.00
C ASN A 138 -3.79 14.95 -25.34
N ASP A 139 -3.23 13.75 -25.16
CA ASP A 139 -1.90 13.50 -24.57
C ASP A 139 -0.71 13.99 -25.46
N GLN A 140 -0.97 14.55 -26.66
CA GLN A 140 0.07 15.01 -27.59
C GLN A 140 0.36 16.52 -27.48
N PHE A 141 0.68 17.02 -26.29
CA PHE A 141 1.17 18.39 -26.15
C PHE A 141 2.56 18.41 -25.53
N GLY A 142 3.51 19.03 -26.24
CA GLY A 142 4.91 19.13 -25.84
C GLY A 142 5.08 20.00 -24.60
N ASP A 143 5.89 19.52 -23.67
CA ASP A 143 6.22 20.11 -22.36
C ASP A 143 6.94 21.47 -22.43
N ASP A 144 7.14 22.03 -23.62
CA ASP A 144 8.13 23.07 -23.93
C ASP A 144 7.50 24.40 -24.40
N VAL A 145 6.26 24.67 -24.00
CA VAL A 145 5.59 25.93 -24.33
C VAL A 145 6.01 27.01 -23.32
N MET A 146 6.77 28.00 -23.78
CA MET A 146 7.10 29.19 -22.98
C MET A 146 5.80 29.90 -22.56
N MET A 147 5.50 29.91 -21.26
CA MET A 147 4.28 30.50 -20.72
C MET A 147 4.49 31.99 -20.39
N PRO A 148 3.59 32.89 -20.80
CA PRO A 148 3.59 34.27 -20.31
C PRO A 148 3.39 34.34 -18.79
N GLU A 149 3.97 35.33 -18.11
CA GLU A 149 3.83 35.52 -16.65
C GLU A 149 2.37 35.56 -16.17
N GLU A 150 1.50 36.22 -16.92
CA GLU A 150 0.05 36.25 -16.59
C GLU A 150 -0.59 34.85 -16.65
N SER A 151 -0.16 34.00 -17.58
CA SER A 151 -0.62 32.62 -17.70
C SER A 151 -0.07 31.74 -16.58
N LYS A 152 1.18 31.97 -16.14
CA LYS A 152 1.80 31.26 -15.02
C LYS A 152 1.00 31.47 -13.73
N LEU A 153 0.55 32.70 -13.47
CA LEU A 153 -0.28 33.01 -12.29
C LEU A 153 -1.59 32.22 -12.29
N VAL A 154 -2.28 32.16 -13.44
CA VAL A 154 -3.51 31.39 -13.58
C VAL A 154 -3.23 29.89 -13.39
N TYR A 155 -2.16 29.38 -14.00
CA TYR A 155 -1.81 27.97 -13.92
C TYR A 155 -1.42 27.53 -12.50
N ARG A 156 -0.64 28.35 -11.77
CA ARG A 156 -0.36 28.13 -10.34
C ARG A 156 -1.62 28.08 -9.49
N ALA A 157 -2.60 28.95 -9.78
CA ALA A 157 -3.88 28.92 -9.08
C ALA A 157 -4.65 27.61 -9.34
N VAL A 158 -4.59 27.06 -10.55
CA VAL A 158 -5.20 25.77 -10.87
C VAL A 158 -4.48 24.62 -10.18
N ILE A 159 -3.14 24.59 -10.21
CA ILE A 159 -2.32 23.58 -9.49
C ILE A 159 -2.65 23.59 -8.01
N SER A 160 -2.73 24.78 -7.40
CA SER A 160 -3.11 24.92 -5.99
C SER A 160 -4.49 24.32 -5.70
N LYS A 161 -5.46 24.49 -6.61
CA LYS A 161 -6.78 23.87 -6.46
C LYS A 161 -6.75 22.35 -6.61
N GLN A 162 -5.95 21.82 -7.53
CA GLN A 162 -5.75 20.38 -7.68
C GLN A 162 -5.11 19.75 -6.43
N ARG A 163 -4.13 20.44 -5.84
CA ARG A 163 -3.49 20.04 -4.57
C ARG A 163 -4.50 20.00 -3.43
N GLU A 164 -5.31 21.03 -3.27
CA GLU A 164 -6.36 21.10 -2.24
C GLU A 164 -7.32 19.91 -2.37
N TRP A 165 -7.79 19.64 -3.59
CA TRP A 165 -8.68 18.51 -3.86
C TRP A 165 -8.04 17.14 -3.56
N LEU A 166 -6.77 16.93 -3.91
CA LEU A 166 -6.04 15.70 -3.58
C LEU A 166 -5.92 15.49 -2.07
N LEU A 167 -5.66 16.55 -1.31
CA LEU A 167 -5.57 16.48 0.15
C LEU A 167 -6.94 16.20 0.78
N GLU A 168 -8.01 16.80 0.26
CA GLU A 168 -9.38 16.51 0.71
C GLU A 168 -9.79 15.06 0.39
N LYS A 169 -9.43 14.57 -0.79
CA LYS A 169 -9.63 13.16 -1.20
C LYS A 169 -8.89 12.20 -0.25
N ASN A 170 -7.64 12.52 0.12
CA ASN A 170 -6.87 11.72 1.09
C ASN A 170 -7.59 11.62 2.45
N MET A 171 -8.18 12.72 2.92
CA MET A 171 -8.85 12.75 4.22
C MET A 171 -10.21 12.05 4.21
N SER A 172 -10.91 12.07 3.07
CA SER A 172 -12.26 11.53 2.94
C SER A 172 -12.31 10.06 2.51
N ASP A 173 -11.33 9.60 1.73
CA ASP A 173 -11.31 8.25 1.16
C ASP A 173 -10.23 7.38 1.82
N VAL A 174 -10.65 6.59 2.82
CA VAL A 174 -9.79 5.62 3.54
C VAL A 174 -9.32 4.49 2.63
N THR A 175 -9.93 4.29 1.46
CA THR A 175 -9.59 3.20 0.54
C THR A 175 -8.50 3.57 -0.47
N LEU A 176 -8.17 4.87 -0.58
CA LEU A 176 -7.16 5.33 -1.51
C LEU A 176 -5.75 5.06 -0.97
N ASP A 177 -4.85 4.59 -1.83
CA ASP A 177 -3.47 4.36 -1.41
C ASP A 177 -2.71 5.68 -1.27
N GLU A 178 -2.07 5.89 -0.13
CA GLU A 178 -1.30 7.10 0.18
C GLU A 178 -0.16 7.30 -0.82
N ASP A 179 0.42 6.21 -1.32
CA ASP A 179 1.52 6.25 -2.29
C ASP A 179 1.08 6.89 -3.62
N VAL A 180 -0.16 6.68 -4.05
CA VAL A 180 -0.73 7.32 -5.25
C VAL A 180 -0.86 8.82 -5.03
N ILE A 181 -1.35 9.25 -3.87
CA ILE A 181 -1.51 10.67 -3.54
C ILE A 181 -0.14 11.35 -3.50
N ARG A 182 0.84 10.72 -2.84
CA ARG A 182 2.20 11.23 -2.74
C ARG A 182 2.85 11.39 -4.12
N LYS A 183 2.65 10.42 -5.01
CA LYS A 183 3.12 10.47 -6.41
C LYS A 183 2.53 11.68 -7.15
N TYR A 184 1.23 11.92 -7.04
CA TYR A 184 0.58 13.04 -7.72
C TYR A 184 0.90 14.41 -7.10
N LEU A 185 1.04 14.51 -5.77
CA LEU A 185 1.53 15.72 -5.12
C LEU A 185 2.92 16.08 -5.61
N TYR A 186 3.81 15.09 -5.70
CA TYR A 186 5.16 15.28 -6.25
C TYR A 186 5.14 15.77 -7.72
N TYR A 187 4.25 15.23 -8.56
CA TYR A 187 4.10 15.73 -9.93
C TYR A 187 3.62 17.19 -9.99
N LEU A 188 2.69 17.58 -9.12
CA LEU A 188 2.24 18.97 -9.04
C LEU A 188 3.36 19.90 -8.57
N ASP A 189 4.17 19.46 -7.61
CA ASP A 189 5.32 20.21 -7.12
C ASP A 189 6.38 20.39 -8.21
N LEU A 190 6.65 19.35 -9.00
CA LEU A 190 7.54 19.44 -10.17
C LEU A 190 6.98 20.39 -11.24
N GLU A 191 5.68 20.36 -11.52
CA GLU A 191 5.06 21.33 -12.44
C GLU A 191 5.17 22.77 -11.90
N GLU A 192 4.98 22.98 -10.60
CA GLU A 192 5.14 24.29 -9.97
C GLU A 192 6.58 24.80 -10.05
N GLU A 193 7.58 23.94 -9.82
CA GLU A 193 9.00 24.28 -9.99
C GLU A 193 9.35 24.62 -11.44
N LYS A 194 8.85 23.85 -12.42
CA LYS A 194 9.08 24.14 -13.85
C LYS A 194 8.63 25.56 -14.22
N LEU A 195 7.54 26.06 -13.64
CA LEU A 195 7.04 27.43 -13.87
C LEU A 195 7.91 28.51 -13.22
N GLY A 196 8.78 28.15 -12.29
CA GLY A 196 9.71 29.07 -11.63
C GLY A 196 11.02 29.27 -12.40
N TYR A 197 11.42 28.31 -13.23
CA TYR A 197 12.71 28.31 -13.95
C TYR A 197 12.62 28.77 -15.42
N VAL A 198 11.47 28.61 -16.06
CA VAL A 198 11.15 29.14 -17.41
C VAL A 198 10.43 30.46 -17.25
#